data_AF-C0EXS3-F1
#
_entry.id   AF-C0EXS3-F1
#
_cell.length_a   1.000
_cell.length_b   1.000
_cell.length_c   1.000
_cell.angle_alpha   90.00
_cell.angle_beta   90.00
_cell.angle_gamma   90.00
#
_symmetry.space_group_name_H-M   'P 1'
#
loop_
_entity.id
_entity.type
_entity.pdbx_description
1 polymer ?
#
loop_
_entity_poly.entity_id
_entity_poly.type
_entity_poly.pdbx_seq_one_letter_code
_entity_poly.pdbx_strand_id
1 'polypeptide(L)'
;MKKNLFSIGKKQVRVPIVQGGMGVGISLGRLAGTVAKEGGAGTISAAQIGFKEPDFYENPIEANKRAIHKEMQKARAISPDGIVGFNLMVAMNDYETYAHEVIAAGADFIVSGAGLPVDLPAYTADSDIAIAPIVSTQKSARVILKFWDKKYKRTADFIVIEGPMAGGHLGFHKEQLEEFTPDIYGEEVKKIITVVQKYEEKYEKKITCHPGRRHL
;
A
#
# COMPACT_ATOMS: atom_id res chain seq x y z
N MET A 1 -6.42 -27.15 -10.63
CA MET A 1 -5.42 -26.24 -10.03
C MET A 1 -6.10 -25.44 -8.93
N LYS A 2 -5.67 -25.55 -7.66
CA LYS A 2 -6.14 -24.62 -6.61
C LYS A 2 -5.63 -23.24 -7.01
N LYS A 3 -6.51 -22.32 -7.42
CA LYS A 3 -6.13 -20.91 -7.57
C LYS A 3 -5.62 -20.46 -6.20
N ASN A 4 -4.36 -20.02 -6.10
CA ASN A 4 -3.89 -19.36 -4.89
C ASN A 4 -4.74 -18.10 -4.71
N LEU A 5 -5.62 -18.12 -3.72
CA LEU A 5 -6.59 -17.08 -3.44
C LEU A 5 -5.85 -15.91 -2.78
N PHE A 6 -5.56 -14.87 -3.53
CA PHE A 6 -5.06 -13.63 -2.96
C PHE A 6 -6.23 -12.89 -2.28
N SER A 7 -6.07 -12.55 -1.01
CA SER A 7 -7.05 -11.81 -0.23
C SER A 7 -6.42 -10.56 0.35
N ILE A 8 -7.19 -9.49 0.42
CA ILE A 8 -6.84 -8.24 1.10
C ILE A 8 -7.84 -8.08 2.24
N GLY A 9 -7.35 -8.22 3.48
CA GLY A 9 -8.21 -8.33 4.65
C GLY A 9 -9.20 -9.49 4.49
N LYS A 10 -10.50 -9.18 4.61
CA LYS A 10 -11.60 -10.16 4.47
C LYS A 10 -12.07 -10.36 3.03
N LYS A 11 -11.55 -9.59 2.06
CA LYS A 11 -12.02 -9.59 0.66
C LYS A 11 -11.09 -10.41 -0.24
N GLN A 12 -11.67 -11.22 -1.11
CA GLN A 12 -10.94 -12.02 -2.07
C GLN A 12 -10.73 -11.24 -3.38
N VAL A 13 -9.50 -11.18 -3.87
CA VAL A 13 -9.18 -10.56 -5.16
C VAL A 13 -9.39 -11.57 -6.29
N ARG A 14 -10.21 -11.23 -7.30
CA ARG A 14 -10.55 -12.14 -8.41
C ARG A 14 -9.38 -12.35 -9.36
N VAL A 15 -8.64 -11.28 -9.62
CA VAL A 15 -7.43 -11.25 -10.45
C VAL A 15 -6.30 -10.76 -9.54
N PRO A 16 -5.20 -11.52 -9.33
CA PRO A 16 -4.17 -11.19 -8.34
C PRO A 16 -3.25 -10.06 -8.81
N ILE A 17 -3.85 -8.89 -9.08
CA ILE A 17 -3.22 -7.66 -9.55
C ILE A 17 -3.64 -6.55 -8.61
N VAL A 18 -2.65 -5.86 -8.05
CA VAL A 18 -2.83 -4.59 -7.36
C VAL A 18 -2.25 -3.51 -8.25
N GLN A 19 -3.08 -2.56 -8.69
CA GLN A 19 -2.57 -1.40 -9.42
C GLN A 19 -1.86 -0.47 -8.45
N GLY A 20 -0.57 -0.18 -8.67
CA GLY A 20 0.24 0.66 -7.78
C GLY A 20 -0.17 2.13 -7.82
N GLY A 21 -0.20 2.80 -6.66
CA GLY A 21 -0.59 4.20 -6.55
C GLY A 21 0.49 5.15 -7.11
N MET A 22 0.13 5.95 -8.11
CA MET A 22 0.97 6.99 -8.71
C MET A 22 0.45 8.37 -8.32
N GLY A 23 1.31 9.18 -7.70
CA GLY A 23 0.97 10.50 -7.15
C GLY A 23 0.65 11.59 -8.18
N VAL A 24 0.40 12.81 -7.68
CA VAL A 24 0.14 14.01 -8.50
C VAL A 24 -1.02 13.81 -9.49
N GLY A 25 -2.07 13.13 -9.03
CA GLY A 25 -3.31 12.98 -9.80
C GLY A 25 -3.31 11.95 -10.91
N ILE A 26 -2.30 11.07 -10.98
CA ILE A 26 -2.29 9.97 -11.97
C ILE A 26 -3.21 8.84 -11.53
N SER A 27 -3.05 8.33 -10.31
CA SER A 27 -3.91 7.28 -9.75
C SER A 27 -5.00 7.87 -8.87
N LEU A 28 -6.13 8.19 -9.49
CA LEU A 28 -7.32 8.74 -8.86
C LEU A 28 -8.50 7.76 -8.92
N GLY A 29 -9.65 8.16 -8.38
CA GLY A 29 -10.81 7.29 -8.17
C GLY A 29 -11.31 6.59 -9.43
N ARG A 30 -11.22 7.24 -10.59
CA ARG A 30 -11.64 6.63 -11.87
C ARG A 30 -10.79 5.42 -12.25
N LEU A 31 -9.46 5.52 -12.12
CA LEU A 31 -8.55 4.41 -12.43
C LEU A 31 -8.73 3.29 -11.41
N ALA A 32 -8.66 3.63 -10.12
CA ALA A 32 -8.79 2.64 -9.04
C ALA A 32 -10.13 1.90 -9.10
N GLY A 33 -11.24 2.62 -9.27
CA GLY A 33 -12.56 2.03 -9.43
C GLY A 33 -12.69 1.12 -10.65
N THR A 34 -12.06 1.48 -11.77
CA THR A 34 -12.09 0.64 -12.99
C THR A 34 -11.30 -0.65 -12.79
N VAL A 35 -10.10 -0.58 -12.19
CA VAL A 35 -9.31 -1.78 -11.85
C VAL A 35 -10.08 -2.71 -10.91
N ALA A 36 -10.73 -2.14 -9.89
CA ALA A 36 -11.57 -2.86 -8.95
C ALA A 36 -12.76 -3.54 -9.65
N LYS A 37 -13.43 -2.86 -10.59
CA LYS A 37 -14.51 -3.43 -11.41
C LYS A 37 -14.06 -4.62 -12.26
N GLU A 38 -12.85 -4.55 -12.82
CA GLU A 38 -12.24 -5.65 -13.57
C GLU A 38 -11.74 -6.80 -12.67
N GLY A 39 -11.83 -6.64 -11.34
CA GLY A 39 -11.59 -7.69 -10.35
C GLY A 39 -10.16 -7.73 -9.82
N GLY A 40 -9.33 -6.73 -10.13
CA GLY A 40 -8.10 -6.44 -9.40
C GLY A 40 -8.38 -5.61 -8.14
N ALA A 41 -7.32 -5.15 -7.49
CA ALA A 41 -7.39 -4.14 -6.43
C ALA A 41 -6.88 -2.79 -6.96
N GLY A 42 -7.71 -1.76 -6.86
CA GLY A 42 -7.37 -0.40 -7.28
C GLY A 42 -6.74 0.41 -6.15
N THR A 43 -5.73 1.22 -6.46
CA THR A 43 -5.07 2.08 -5.46
C THR A 43 -5.14 3.54 -5.87
N ILE A 44 -5.69 4.38 -5.00
CA ILE A 44 -5.67 5.84 -5.12
C ILE A 44 -4.41 6.37 -4.42
N SER A 45 -3.65 7.27 -5.04
CA SER A 45 -2.52 7.92 -4.35
C SER A 45 -3.00 9.16 -3.60
N ALA A 46 -2.69 9.25 -2.30
CA ALA A 46 -2.98 10.44 -1.50
C ALA A 46 -1.93 11.55 -1.65
N ALA A 47 -0.85 11.30 -2.40
CA ALA A 47 0.24 12.27 -2.59
C ALA A 47 -0.26 13.51 -3.34
N GLN A 48 -0.50 14.58 -2.57
CA GLN A 48 -1.08 15.85 -3.04
C GLN A 48 -2.37 15.65 -3.85
N ILE A 49 -3.24 14.75 -3.38
CA ILE A 49 -4.49 14.38 -4.06
C ILE A 49 -5.44 15.56 -4.30
N GLY A 50 -5.37 16.57 -3.44
CA GLY A 50 -6.15 17.80 -3.48
C GLY A 50 -5.62 18.85 -4.43
N PHE A 51 -4.56 18.61 -5.23
CA PHE A 51 -3.93 19.64 -6.09
C PHE A 51 -4.86 20.32 -7.10
N LYS A 52 -6.05 19.76 -7.36
CA LYS A 52 -7.10 20.34 -8.22
C LYS A 52 -8.18 21.08 -7.46
N GLU A 53 -8.16 21.06 -6.12
CA GLU A 53 -9.09 21.82 -5.30
C GLU A 53 -8.75 23.32 -5.38
N PRO A 54 -9.75 24.22 -5.35
CA PRO A 54 -9.54 25.65 -5.58
C PRO A 54 -8.59 26.33 -4.58
N ASP A 55 -8.59 25.87 -3.34
CA ASP A 55 -7.84 26.41 -2.20
C ASP A 55 -6.55 25.64 -1.91
N PHE A 56 -6.11 24.72 -2.78
CA PHE A 56 -5.01 23.81 -2.47
C PHE A 56 -3.70 24.50 -2.08
N TYR A 57 -3.35 25.61 -2.73
CA TYR A 57 -2.13 26.35 -2.42
C TYR A 57 -2.20 27.15 -1.11
N GLU A 58 -3.42 27.42 -0.61
CA GLU A 58 -3.67 28.15 0.64
C GLU A 58 -3.91 27.19 1.81
N ASN A 59 -4.62 26.10 1.57
CA ASN A 59 -5.01 25.10 2.56
C ASN A 59 -4.87 23.66 2.00
N PRO A 60 -3.63 23.18 1.78
CA PRO A 60 -3.40 21.88 1.14
C PRO A 60 -3.94 20.71 1.98
N ILE A 61 -3.98 20.82 3.30
CA ILE A 61 -4.46 19.76 4.19
C ILE A 61 -5.96 19.54 3.99
N GLU A 62 -6.78 20.59 4.12
CA GLU A 62 -8.23 20.45 3.92
C GLU A 62 -8.59 20.12 2.48
N ALA A 63 -7.85 20.64 1.50
CA ALA A 63 -7.98 20.25 0.10
C ALA A 63 -7.75 18.75 -0.10
N ASN A 64 -6.67 18.19 0.47
CA ASN A 64 -6.37 16.76 0.41
C ASN A 64 -7.45 15.92 1.11
N LYS A 65 -7.91 16.33 2.29
CA LYS A 65 -9.00 15.64 3.02
C LYS A 65 -10.26 15.55 2.15
N ARG A 66 -10.73 16.68 1.61
CA ARG A 66 -11.91 16.69 0.72
C ARG A 66 -11.70 15.82 -0.52
N ALA A 67 -10.52 15.85 -1.12
CA ALA A 67 -10.21 15.07 -2.30
C ALA A 67 -10.14 13.56 -2.04
N ILE A 68 -9.68 13.11 -0.86
CA ILE A 68 -9.73 11.69 -0.44
C ILE A 68 -11.17 11.17 -0.54
N HIS A 69 -12.12 11.87 0.06
CA HIS A 69 -13.54 11.47 0.03
C HIS A 69 -14.11 11.52 -1.38
N LYS A 70 -13.86 12.60 -2.15
CA LYS A 70 -14.35 12.73 -3.54
C LYS A 70 -13.83 11.60 -4.44
N GLU A 71 -12.55 11.27 -4.36
CA GLU A 71 -11.96 10.23 -5.20
C GLU A 71 -12.39 8.83 -4.77
N MET A 72 -12.57 8.59 -3.47
CA MET A 72 -13.13 7.33 -2.99
C MET A 72 -14.58 7.15 -3.46
N GLN A 73 -15.41 8.19 -3.38
CA GLN A 73 -16.79 8.17 -3.89
C GLN A 73 -16.84 7.87 -5.39
N LYS A 74 -15.94 8.47 -6.19
CA LYS A 74 -15.82 8.15 -7.62
C LYS A 74 -15.46 6.69 -7.86
N ALA A 75 -14.52 6.14 -7.09
CA ALA A 75 -14.14 4.74 -7.20
C ALA A 75 -15.31 3.81 -6.85
N ARG A 76 -16.04 4.10 -5.78
CA ARG A 76 -17.22 3.35 -5.34
C ARG A 76 -18.39 3.45 -6.32
N ALA A 77 -18.59 4.59 -6.98
CA ALA A 77 -19.60 4.71 -8.03
C ALA A 77 -19.32 3.79 -9.23
N ILE A 78 -18.05 3.50 -9.54
CA ILE A 78 -17.65 2.59 -10.62
C ILE A 78 -17.67 1.13 -10.15
N SER A 79 -17.25 0.88 -8.90
CA SER A 79 -17.16 -0.44 -8.29
C SER A 79 -17.63 -0.39 -6.84
N PRO A 80 -18.94 -0.56 -6.59
CA PRO A 80 -19.50 -0.47 -5.24
C PRO A 80 -18.86 -1.47 -4.27
N ASP A 81 -18.71 -2.72 -4.71
CA ASP A 81 -18.21 -3.83 -3.89
C ASP A 81 -16.74 -4.20 -4.14
N GLY A 82 -16.09 -3.54 -5.11
CA GLY A 82 -14.71 -3.82 -5.48
C GLY A 82 -13.70 -3.48 -4.39
N ILE A 83 -12.44 -3.89 -4.57
CA ILE A 83 -11.37 -3.66 -3.61
C ILE A 83 -10.62 -2.39 -3.99
N VAL A 84 -10.76 -1.34 -3.18
CA VAL A 84 -10.16 -0.02 -3.41
C VAL A 84 -9.46 0.44 -2.15
N GLY A 85 -8.21 0.82 -2.26
CA GLY A 85 -7.41 1.33 -1.15
C GLY A 85 -6.61 2.57 -1.52
N PHE A 86 -5.80 3.02 -0.57
CA PHE A 86 -4.96 4.19 -0.72
C PHE A 86 -3.48 3.88 -0.57
N ASN A 87 -2.66 4.60 -1.32
CA ASN A 87 -1.23 4.72 -1.08
C ASN A 87 -0.95 6.00 -0.28
N LEU A 88 -0.37 5.84 0.90
CA LEU A 88 0.09 6.92 1.76
C LEU A 88 1.62 6.90 1.84
N MET A 89 2.26 8.06 1.71
CA MET A 89 3.71 8.19 1.87
C MET A 89 4.01 8.58 3.31
N VAL A 90 4.84 7.83 4.02
CA VAL A 90 5.23 8.16 5.41
C VAL A 90 5.90 9.55 5.49
N ALA A 91 6.58 9.96 4.43
CA ALA A 91 7.19 11.29 4.30
C ALA A 91 6.18 12.44 4.10
N MET A 92 4.88 12.18 3.99
CA MET A 92 3.87 13.24 3.86
C MET A 92 3.64 13.92 5.22
N ASN A 93 3.39 15.23 5.18
CA ASN A 93 2.86 15.95 6.35
C ASN A 93 1.48 15.36 6.70
N ASP A 94 1.13 15.31 7.98
CA ASP A 94 -0.20 14.87 8.45
C ASP A 94 -0.56 13.42 8.09
N TYR A 95 0.43 12.53 8.02
CA TYR A 95 0.24 11.10 7.69
C TYR A 95 -0.83 10.42 8.55
N GLU A 96 -0.87 10.68 9.86
CA GLU A 96 -1.89 10.14 10.78
C GLU A 96 -3.29 10.66 10.40
N THR A 97 -3.44 11.97 10.20
CA THR A 97 -4.68 12.59 9.75
C THR A 97 -5.20 11.93 8.48
N TYR A 98 -4.34 11.77 7.46
CA TYR A 98 -4.75 11.13 6.22
C TYR A 98 -5.06 9.65 6.39
N ALA A 99 -4.38 8.92 7.28
CA ALA A 99 -4.73 7.54 7.61
C ALA A 99 -6.16 7.45 8.18
N HIS A 100 -6.55 8.36 9.06
CA HIS A 100 -7.93 8.41 9.57
C HIS A 100 -8.94 8.80 8.49
N GLU A 101 -8.60 9.73 7.61
CA GLU A 101 -9.50 10.18 6.54
C GLU A 101 -9.74 9.10 5.49
N VAL A 102 -8.73 8.30 5.11
CA VAL A 102 -8.94 7.17 4.19
C VAL A 102 -9.78 6.06 4.82
N ILE A 103 -9.65 5.84 6.14
CA ILE A 103 -10.52 4.91 6.89
C ILE A 103 -11.95 5.44 6.87
N ALA A 104 -12.16 6.72 7.20
CA ALA A 104 -13.46 7.37 7.20
C ALA A 104 -14.13 7.36 5.81
N ALA A 105 -13.34 7.45 4.74
CA ALA A 105 -13.81 7.37 3.36
C ALA A 105 -14.25 5.95 2.94
N GLY A 106 -13.98 4.92 3.75
CA GLY A 106 -14.37 3.53 3.47
C GLY A 106 -13.40 2.77 2.56
N ALA A 107 -12.11 3.08 2.64
CA ALA A 107 -11.06 2.33 1.96
C ALA A 107 -10.93 0.90 2.51
N ASP A 108 -10.60 -0.04 1.62
CA ASP A 108 -10.40 -1.46 1.99
C ASP A 108 -8.99 -1.74 2.49
N PHE A 109 -8.02 -0.95 2.04
CA PHE A 109 -6.62 -1.12 2.43
C PHE A 109 -5.82 0.18 2.38
N ILE A 110 -4.72 0.19 3.13
CA ILE A 110 -3.66 1.20 3.07
C ILE A 110 -2.35 0.51 2.70
N VAL A 111 -1.73 0.96 1.61
CA VAL A 111 -0.33 0.68 1.30
C VAL A 111 0.52 1.86 1.75
N SER A 112 1.61 1.62 2.47
CA SER A 112 2.50 2.71 2.94
C SER A 112 3.96 2.48 2.64
N GLY A 113 4.59 3.47 2.01
CA GLY A 113 6.02 3.47 1.68
C GLY A 113 6.67 4.84 1.92
N ALA A 114 7.80 5.11 1.26
CA ALA A 114 8.59 6.34 1.43
C ALA A 114 8.94 6.65 2.91
N GLY A 115 9.31 5.61 3.65
CA GLY A 115 9.63 5.65 5.08
C GLY A 115 9.19 4.38 5.79
N LEU A 116 9.40 4.30 7.12
CA LEU A 116 8.95 3.17 7.93
C LEU A 116 7.57 3.49 8.55
N PRO A 117 6.48 2.81 8.16
CA PRO A 117 5.14 3.07 8.68
C PRO A 117 4.96 2.44 10.08
N VAL A 118 5.81 2.80 11.03
CA VAL A 118 5.90 2.12 12.34
C VAL A 118 4.61 2.23 13.14
N ASP A 119 3.89 3.35 13.06
CA ASP A 119 2.69 3.62 13.85
C ASP A 119 1.36 3.39 13.09
N LEU A 120 1.42 2.97 11.82
CA LEU A 120 0.21 2.65 11.04
C LEU A 120 -0.73 1.63 11.72
N PRO A 121 -0.25 0.58 12.43
CA PRO A 121 -1.14 -0.30 13.20
C PRO A 121 -1.94 0.42 14.29
N ALA A 122 -1.41 1.49 14.89
CA ALA A 122 -2.11 2.29 15.89
C ALA A 122 -3.25 3.08 15.24
N TYR A 123 -2.98 3.75 14.12
CA TYR A 123 -3.97 4.57 13.41
C TYR A 123 -5.14 3.75 12.84
N THR A 124 -4.95 2.44 12.73
CA THR A 124 -5.92 1.50 12.15
C THR A 124 -6.47 0.50 13.17
N ALA A 125 -6.20 0.68 14.46
CA ALA A 125 -6.56 -0.27 15.52
C ALA A 125 -8.07 -0.52 15.63
N ASP A 126 -8.88 0.53 15.48
CA ASP A 126 -10.34 0.47 15.60
C ASP A 126 -11.05 0.22 14.25
N SER A 127 -10.32 -0.29 13.25
CA SER A 127 -10.85 -0.51 11.91
C SER A 127 -10.45 -1.88 11.34
N ASP A 128 -11.30 -2.41 10.48
CA ASP A 128 -11.05 -3.65 9.73
C ASP A 128 -10.16 -3.44 8.47
N ILE A 129 -9.62 -2.23 8.28
CA ILE A 129 -8.83 -1.91 7.09
C ILE A 129 -7.57 -2.77 7.02
N ALA A 130 -7.26 -3.27 5.83
CA ALA A 130 -6.02 -4.01 5.61
C ALA A 130 -4.83 -3.06 5.52
N ILE A 131 -3.70 -3.40 6.12
CA ILE A 131 -2.48 -2.58 6.09
C ILE A 131 -1.32 -3.35 5.45
N ALA A 132 -0.61 -2.67 4.56
CA ALA A 132 0.51 -3.23 3.82
C ALA A 132 1.69 -2.26 3.73
N PRO A 133 2.84 -2.57 4.36
CA PRO A 133 4.04 -1.81 4.11
C PRO A 133 4.61 -2.13 2.72
N ILE A 134 5.16 -1.10 2.08
CA ILE A 134 6.06 -1.22 0.93
C ILE A 134 7.47 -1.45 1.46
N VAL A 135 8.13 -2.48 0.96
CA VAL A 135 9.50 -2.85 1.35
C VAL A 135 10.36 -3.06 0.13
N SER A 136 11.62 -2.62 0.20
CA SER A 136 12.61 -2.84 -0.85
C SER A 136 13.64 -3.90 -0.47
N THR A 137 13.83 -4.15 0.84
CA THR A 137 14.89 -5.03 1.37
C THR A 137 14.40 -5.91 2.52
N GLN A 138 15.08 -7.04 2.75
CA GLN A 138 14.89 -7.91 3.91
C GLN A 138 15.02 -7.14 5.22
N LYS A 139 15.95 -6.19 5.29
CA LYS A 139 16.18 -5.35 6.48
C LYS A 139 14.93 -4.54 6.81
N SER A 140 14.36 -3.85 5.82
CA SER A 140 13.14 -3.04 6.00
C SER A 140 11.94 -3.90 6.43
N ALA A 141 11.69 -5.02 5.75
CA ALA A 141 10.62 -5.96 6.10
C ALA A 141 10.76 -6.48 7.54
N ARG A 142 11.97 -6.87 7.95
CA ARG A 142 12.25 -7.36 9.30
C ARG A 142 12.00 -6.28 10.35
N VAL A 143 12.44 -5.05 10.10
CA VAL A 143 12.27 -3.94 11.07
C VAL A 143 10.79 -3.62 11.27
N ILE A 144 10.04 -3.45 10.17
CA ILE A 144 8.62 -3.09 10.23
C ILE A 144 7.81 -4.17 10.95
N LEU A 145 7.90 -5.42 10.49
CA LEU A 145 7.12 -6.51 11.07
C LEU A 145 7.49 -6.80 12.52
N LYS A 146 8.79 -6.69 12.88
CA LYS A 146 9.23 -6.85 14.27
C LYS A 146 8.67 -5.76 15.17
N PHE A 147 8.63 -4.53 14.69
CA PHE A 147 8.10 -3.41 15.45
C PHE A 147 6.59 -3.56 15.66
N TRP A 148 5.85 -3.84 14.58
CA TRP A 148 4.41 -4.06 14.64
C TRP A 148 4.04 -5.20 15.57
N ASP A 149 4.78 -6.31 15.50
CA ASP A 149 4.61 -7.44 16.40
C ASP A 149 4.87 -7.10 17.87
N LYS A 150 5.97 -6.40 18.15
CA LYS A 150 6.34 -6.08 19.53
C LYS A 150 5.41 -5.07 20.17
N LYS A 151 5.15 -3.96 19.49
CA LYS A 151 4.41 -2.80 20.03
C LYS A 151 2.89 -3.00 19.95
N TYR A 152 2.40 -3.56 18.85
CA TYR A 152 0.96 -3.58 18.57
C TYR A 152 0.34 -4.97 18.53
N LYS A 153 1.13 -6.04 18.62
CA LYS A 153 0.65 -7.43 18.46
C LYS A 153 -0.13 -7.59 17.15
N ARG A 154 0.33 -6.91 16.09
CA ARG A 154 -0.28 -6.91 14.75
C ARG A 154 0.79 -7.18 13.70
N THR A 155 0.40 -7.82 12.61
CA THR A 155 1.23 -8.02 11.42
C THR A 155 0.54 -7.43 10.18
N ALA A 156 1.26 -7.38 9.06
CA ALA A 156 0.72 -6.91 7.79
C ALA A 156 -0.33 -7.87 7.21
N ASP A 157 -1.28 -7.32 6.46
CA ASP A 157 -2.26 -8.10 5.70
C ASP A 157 -1.67 -8.62 4.38
N PHE A 158 -0.82 -7.82 3.76
CA PHE A 158 0.01 -8.18 2.62
C PHE A 158 1.26 -7.29 2.59
N ILE A 159 2.23 -7.63 1.75
CA ILE A 159 3.47 -6.86 1.58
C ILE A 159 3.59 -6.46 0.11
N VAL A 160 3.92 -5.20 -0.14
CA VAL A 160 4.32 -4.76 -1.48
C VAL A 160 5.84 -4.74 -1.55
N ILE A 161 6.42 -5.47 -2.50
CA ILE A 161 7.88 -5.53 -2.69
C ILE A 161 8.26 -4.64 -3.88
N GLU A 162 8.99 -3.56 -3.63
CA GLU A 162 9.46 -2.64 -4.68
C GLU A 162 10.94 -2.81 -4.95
N GLY A 163 11.25 -3.22 -6.18
CA GLY A 163 12.63 -3.37 -6.66
C GLY A 163 13.26 -2.07 -7.15
N PRO A 164 14.57 -2.10 -7.42
CA PRO A 164 15.36 -0.93 -7.86
C PRO A 164 14.87 -0.36 -9.19
N MET A 165 14.20 -1.17 -10.01
CA MET A 165 13.64 -0.78 -11.31
C MET A 165 12.21 -0.22 -11.23
N ALA A 166 11.65 -0.07 -10.02
CA ALA A 166 10.35 0.59 -9.86
C ALA A 166 10.47 2.09 -10.19
N GLY A 167 9.36 2.73 -10.58
CA GLY A 167 9.34 4.17 -10.84
C GLY A 167 9.02 4.95 -9.57
N GLY A 168 9.39 6.24 -9.51
CA GLY A 168 9.02 7.14 -8.43
C GLY A 168 10.02 7.18 -7.27
N HIS A 169 9.54 7.39 -6.04
CA HIS A 169 10.38 7.49 -4.86
C HIS A 169 10.85 6.11 -4.40
N LEU A 170 12.03 5.72 -4.86
CA LEU A 170 12.65 4.44 -4.56
C LEU A 170 13.24 4.42 -3.15
N GLY A 171 13.01 3.33 -2.42
CA GLY A 171 13.67 3.05 -1.13
C GLY A 171 15.13 2.62 -1.25
N PHE A 172 15.85 3.12 -2.25
CA PHE A 172 17.25 2.82 -2.57
C PHE A 172 18.04 4.11 -2.67
N HIS A 173 19.27 4.13 -2.14
CA HIS A 173 20.22 5.18 -2.45
C HIS A 173 20.76 5.02 -3.88
N LYS A 174 21.20 6.13 -4.52
CA LYS A 174 21.65 6.11 -5.92
C LYS A 174 22.75 5.07 -6.16
N GLU A 175 23.66 4.91 -5.21
CA GLU A 175 24.78 3.98 -5.29
C GLU A 175 24.30 2.51 -5.30
N GLN A 176 23.18 2.22 -4.62
CA GLN A 176 22.61 0.87 -4.58
C GLN A 176 21.92 0.47 -5.89
N LEU A 177 21.49 1.44 -6.70
CA LEU A 177 20.82 1.17 -7.98
C LEU A 177 21.75 0.53 -9.01
N GLU A 178 23.06 0.78 -8.91
CA GLU A 178 24.08 0.19 -9.78
C GLU A 178 24.45 -1.25 -9.34
N GLU A 179 24.23 -1.60 -8.06
CA GLU A 179 24.58 -2.90 -7.48
C GLU A 179 23.47 -3.95 -7.63
N PHE A 180 22.20 -3.55 -7.64
CA PHE A 180 21.08 -4.49 -7.74
C PHE A 180 20.75 -4.84 -9.20
N THR A 181 21.46 -5.83 -9.75
CA THR A 181 20.99 -6.52 -10.96
C THR A 181 19.69 -7.30 -10.67
N PRO A 182 18.87 -7.60 -11.69
CA PRO A 182 17.63 -8.37 -11.50
C PRO A 182 17.83 -9.70 -10.74
N ASP A 183 18.93 -10.42 -11.00
CA ASP A 183 19.24 -11.69 -10.34
C ASP A 183 19.55 -11.49 -8.85
N ILE A 184 20.32 -10.46 -8.50
CA ILE A 184 20.64 -10.12 -7.11
C ILE A 184 19.37 -9.71 -6.37
N TYR A 185 18.48 -8.98 -7.03
CA TYR A 185 17.21 -8.59 -6.42
C TYR A 185 16.26 -9.79 -6.22
N GLY A 186 16.30 -10.80 -7.10
CA GLY A 186 15.57 -12.05 -6.92
C GLY A 186 15.91 -12.77 -5.61
N GLU A 187 17.20 -12.79 -5.22
CA GLU A 187 17.64 -13.29 -3.92
C GLU A 187 17.14 -12.43 -2.75
N GLU A 188 17.09 -11.11 -2.92
CA GLU A 188 16.54 -10.21 -1.92
C GLU A 188 15.03 -10.44 -1.71
N VAL A 189 14.27 -10.68 -2.79
CA VAL A 189 12.84 -11.06 -2.73
C VAL A 189 12.65 -12.35 -1.95
N LYS A 190 13.47 -13.39 -2.19
CA LYS A 190 13.43 -14.65 -1.43
C LYS A 190 13.66 -14.41 0.06
N LYS A 191 14.66 -13.60 0.41
CA LYS A 191 14.94 -13.24 1.81
C LYS A 191 13.79 -12.48 2.47
N ILE A 192 13.12 -11.58 1.73
CA ILE A 192 11.91 -10.89 2.21
C ILE A 192 10.81 -11.92 2.50
N ILE A 193 10.54 -12.85 1.57
CA ILE A 193 9.55 -13.91 1.75
C ILE A 193 9.87 -14.76 2.99
N THR A 194 11.13 -15.15 3.22
CA THR A 194 11.52 -15.87 4.44
C THR A 194 11.22 -15.10 5.72
N VAL A 195 11.38 -13.76 5.71
CA VAL A 195 11.00 -12.93 6.86
C VAL A 195 9.49 -12.95 7.05
N VAL A 196 8.71 -12.79 5.98
CA VAL A 196 7.25 -12.76 6.03
C VAL A 196 6.68 -14.09 6.54
N GLN A 197 7.21 -15.23 6.08
CA GLN A 197 6.79 -16.57 6.52
C GLN A 197 6.85 -16.75 8.04
N LYS A 198 7.86 -16.20 8.71
CA LYS A 198 7.96 -16.24 10.18
C LYS A 198 6.78 -15.57 10.88
N TYR A 199 6.25 -14.50 10.29
CA TYR A 199 5.07 -13.81 10.81
C TYR A 199 3.78 -14.47 10.32
N GLU A 200 3.77 -15.13 9.16
CA GLU A 200 2.63 -15.97 8.75
C GLU A 200 2.39 -17.10 9.75
N GLU A 201 3.45 -17.82 10.11
CA GLU A 201 3.41 -18.90 11.11
C GLU A 201 3.00 -18.38 12.49
N LYS A 202 3.61 -17.28 12.95
CA LYS A 202 3.34 -16.72 14.27
C LYS A 202 1.89 -16.25 14.45
N TYR A 203 1.31 -15.66 13.39
CA TYR A 203 -0.05 -15.10 13.44
C TYR A 203 -1.10 -16.04 12.85
N GLU A 204 -0.71 -17.25 12.43
CA GLU A 204 -1.55 -18.22 11.74
C GLU A 204 -2.35 -17.59 10.57
N LYS A 205 -1.68 -16.68 9.85
CA LYS A 205 -2.30 -15.83 8.83
C LYS A 205 -1.46 -15.80 7.57
N LYS A 206 -2.08 -16.02 6.41
CA LYS A 206 -1.40 -15.83 5.12
C LYS A 206 -1.14 -14.34 4.87
N ILE A 207 0.10 -13.98 4.60
CA ILE A 207 0.55 -12.64 4.22
C ILE A 207 1.10 -12.74 2.80
N THR A 208 0.35 -12.22 1.84
CA THR A 208 0.75 -12.31 0.43
C THR A 208 1.84 -11.27 0.11
N CYS A 209 2.92 -11.68 -0.55
CA CYS A 209 3.92 -10.76 -1.10
C CYS A 209 3.59 -10.43 -2.55
N HIS A 210 3.33 -9.15 -2.86
CA HIS A 210 3.05 -8.67 -4.20
C HIS A 210 4.27 -7.90 -4.76
N PRO A 211 4.98 -8.43 -5.78
CA PRO A 211 6.10 -7.73 -6.39
C PRO A 211 5.59 -6.59 -7.28
N GLY A 212 6.14 -5.37 -7.14
CA GLY A 212 5.75 -4.17 -7.89
C GLY A 212 6.04 -4.21 -9.39
N ARG A 213 6.75 -5.24 -9.88
CA ARG A 213 6.86 -5.65 -11.29
C ARG A 213 7.02 -7.17 -11.37
N ARG A 214 6.53 -7.78 -12.46
CA ARG A 214 6.81 -9.20 -12.78
C ARG A 214 8.27 -9.35 -13.21
N HIS A 215 9.16 -9.73 -12.29
CA HIS A 215 10.48 -10.26 -12.60
C HIS A 215 10.78 -11.54 -11.82
N LEU A 216 9.74 -12.33 -11.52
CA LEU A 216 9.86 -13.74 -11.11
C LEU A 216 9.37 -14.62 -12.24
#